data_AF-A0A562T2D2-F1
#
_entry.id   AF-A0A562T2D2-F1
#
_cell.length_a   1.000
_cell.length_b   1.000
_cell.length_c   1.000
_cell.angle_alpha   90.00
_cell.angle_beta   90.00
_cell.angle_gamma   90.00
#
_symmetry.space_group_name_H-M   'P 1'
#
loop_
_entity.id
_entity.type
_entity.pdbx_description
1 polymer ?
#
loop_
_entity_poly.entity_id
_entity_poly.type
_entity_poly.pdbx_seq_one_letter_code
_entity_poly.pdbx_strand_id
1 'polypeptide(L)'
;MTEKTKNGIQYTWEIVSENGAGFILFPEPHHTREDIDAALSELRHDRDVVRLRVATVDDWDERYRKEIFSHPLVGKLRWFEINDDPRIINHERRKGTSAEDYVNRFVLPFKECVKAINTACYGKDIVH
;
A
#
# COMPACT_ATOMS: atom_id res chain seq x y z
N MET A 1 -2.89 -0.50 -10.29
CA MET A 1 -1.92 -1.26 -11.10
C MET A 1 -0.59 -0.56 -10.99
N THR A 2 0.51 -1.29 -10.81
CA THR A 2 1.85 -0.70 -10.72
C THR A 2 2.58 -0.92 -12.04
N GLU A 3 3.09 0.15 -12.63
CA GLU A 3 3.88 0.13 -13.86
C GLU A 3 5.31 0.61 -13.57
N LYS A 4 6.20 0.54 -14.57
CA LYS A 4 7.60 0.97 -14.46
C LYS A 4 7.97 1.88 -15.62
N THR A 5 8.77 2.90 -15.36
CA THR A 5 9.46 3.69 -16.39
C THR A 5 10.59 2.89 -17.02
N LYS A 6 11.19 3.39 -18.11
CA LYS A 6 12.30 2.70 -18.81
C LYS A 6 13.51 2.46 -17.91
N ASN A 7 13.77 3.36 -16.97
CA ASN A 7 14.84 3.22 -15.99
C ASN A 7 14.43 2.47 -14.70
N GLY A 8 13.26 1.82 -14.69
CA GLY A 8 12.89 0.88 -13.62
C GLY A 8 12.17 1.48 -12.42
N ILE A 9 11.99 2.80 -12.36
CA ILE A 9 11.23 3.45 -11.27
C ILE A 9 9.75 3.07 -11.40
N GLN A 10 9.22 2.53 -10.31
CA GLN A 10 7.82 2.12 -10.26
C GLN A 10 6.92 3.35 -10.14
N TYR A 11 5.74 3.29 -10.76
CA TYR A 11 4.72 4.32 -10.60
C TYR A 11 3.32 3.71 -10.56
N THR A 12 2.40 4.45 -9.94
CA THR A 12 0.97 4.22 -10.06
C THR A 12 0.33 5.39 -10.78
N TRP A 13 -0.79 5.14 -11.43
CA TRP A 13 -1.58 6.19 -12.06
C TRP A 13 -3.07 6.02 -11.78
N GLU A 14 -3.79 7.13 -11.86
CA GLU A 14 -5.24 7.19 -11.78
C GLU A 14 -5.78 8.26 -12.74
N ILE A 15 -6.99 8.07 -13.26
CA ILE A 15 -7.66 9.10 -14.05
C ILE A 15 -8.09 10.20 -13.08
N VAL A 16 -7.57 11.42 -13.28
CA VAL A 16 -7.87 12.57 -12.42
C VAL A 16 -8.99 13.42 -13.03
N SER A 17 -9.06 13.50 -14.34
CA SER A 17 -10.07 14.26 -15.07
C SER A 17 -10.19 13.77 -16.52
N GLU A 18 -11.14 14.33 -17.27
CA GLU A 18 -11.21 14.16 -18.72
C GLU A 18 -9.93 14.59 -19.46
N ASN A 19 -9.15 15.49 -18.86
CA ASN A 19 -7.92 16.03 -19.45
C ASN A 19 -6.68 15.16 -19.21
N GLY A 20 -6.81 14.04 -18.49
CA GLY A 20 -5.73 13.08 -18.30
C GLY A 20 -5.58 12.54 -16.88
N ALA A 21 -4.41 11.95 -16.63
CA ALA A 21 -4.13 11.15 -15.46
C ALA A 21 -3.15 11.80 -14.48
N GLY A 22 -3.24 11.37 -13.23
CA GLY A 22 -2.31 11.64 -12.16
C GLY A 22 -1.35 10.49 -11.98
N PHE A 23 -0.08 10.79 -11.73
CA PHE A 23 1.00 9.81 -11.60
C PHE A 23 1.80 10.06 -10.32
N ILE A 24 2.14 8.96 -9.62
CA ILE A 24 2.97 8.96 -8.41
C ILE A 24 4.13 8.00 -8.63
N LEU A 25 5.36 8.50 -8.59
CA LEU A 25 6.59 7.70 -8.71
C LEU A 25 7.03 7.20 -7.33
N PHE A 26 7.52 5.98 -7.27
CA PHE A 26 8.01 5.29 -6.08
C PHE A 26 9.49 4.91 -6.25
N PRO A 27 10.44 5.87 -6.08
CA PRO A 27 11.86 5.59 -6.21
C PRO A 27 12.39 4.75 -5.04
N GLU A 28 13.11 3.68 -5.35
CA GLU A 28 13.87 2.89 -4.38
C GLU A 28 15.19 3.57 -3.97
N PRO A 29 15.80 3.22 -2.81
CA PRO A 29 16.97 3.92 -2.27
C PRO A 29 18.20 4.01 -3.18
N HIS A 30 18.30 3.14 -4.18
CA HIS A 30 19.43 3.12 -5.13
C HIS A 30 19.24 4.09 -6.31
N HIS A 31 18.04 4.63 -6.54
CA HIS A 31 17.80 5.57 -7.62
C HIS A 31 18.34 6.95 -7.28
N THR A 32 19.04 7.57 -8.23
CA THR A 32 19.58 8.92 -8.06
C THR A 32 18.55 10.00 -8.38
N ARG A 33 18.93 11.27 -8.16
CA ARG A 33 18.09 12.40 -8.55
C ARG A 33 17.89 12.44 -10.07
N GLU A 34 18.95 12.15 -10.82
CA GLU A 34 18.95 12.10 -12.27
C GLU A 34 18.01 11.00 -12.78
N ASP A 35 17.97 9.83 -12.14
CA ASP A 35 17.02 8.76 -12.46
C ASP A 35 15.57 9.23 -12.28
N ILE A 36 15.30 9.93 -11.18
CA ILE A 36 13.95 10.47 -10.89
C ILE A 36 13.57 11.52 -11.92
N ASP A 37 14.45 12.47 -12.24
CA ASP A 37 14.18 13.53 -13.20
C ASP A 37 13.99 12.97 -14.63
N ALA A 38 14.76 11.93 -15.00
CA ALA A 38 14.58 11.20 -16.26
C ALA A 38 13.20 10.51 -16.33
N ALA A 39 12.80 9.81 -15.27
CA ALA A 39 11.49 9.15 -15.19
C ALA A 39 10.32 10.16 -15.23
N LEU A 40 10.46 11.30 -14.57
CA LEU A 40 9.47 12.38 -14.62
C LEU A 40 9.34 12.96 -16.03
N SER A 41 10.47 13.16 -16.72
CA SER A 41 10.48 13.65 -18.10
C SER A 41 9.83 12.65 -19.06
N GLU A 42 10.16 11.36 -18.94
CA GLU A 42 9.56 10.28 -19.72
C GLU A 42 8.04 10.29 -19.61
N LEU A 43 7.49 10.32 -18.39
CA LEU A 43 6.04 10.30 -18.19
C LEU A 43 5.35 11.55 -18.74
N ARG A 44 5.97 12.73 -18.64
CA ARG A 44 5.42 13.96 -19.24
C ARG A 44 5.40 13.91 -20.76
N HIS A 45 6.35 13.21 -21.38
CA HIS A 45 6.44 13.12 -22.83
C HIS A 45 5.51 12.05 -23.40
N ASP A 46 5.44 10.89 -22.72
CA ASP A 46 4.78 9.69 -23.25
C ASP A 46 3.30 9.59 -22.84
N ARG A 47 2.80 10.42 -21.91
CA ARG A 47 1.44 10.30 -21.32
C ARG A 47 0.71 11.65 -21.18
N ASP A 48 -0.62 11.59 -21.11
CA ASP A 48 -1.48 12.74 -20.80
C ASP A 48 -1.46 13.06 -19.30
N VAL A 49 -0.42 13.78 -18.87
CA VAL A 49 -0.16 14.09 -17.47
C VAL A 49 -0.88 15.37 -17.02
N VAL A 50 -1.81 15.23 -16.08
CA VAL A 50 -2.42 16.37 -15.36
C VAL A 50 -1.72 16.62 -14.03
N ARG A 51 -1.26 15.55 -13.38
CA ARG A 51 -0.54 15.63 -12.10
C ARG A 51 0.60 14.63 -12.08
N LEU A 52 1.78 15.05 -11.63
CA LEU A 52 2.95 14.18 -11.54
C LEU A 52 3.79 14.59 -10.35
N ARG A 53 4.13 13.61 -9.50
CA ARG A 53 4.95 13.83 -8.31
C ARG A 53 5.66 12.57 -7.86
N VAL A 54 6.67 12.76 -7.02
CA VAL A 54 7.30 11.67 -6.25
C VAL A 54 6.43 11.32 -5.04
N ALA A 55 6.41 10.05 -4.67
CA ALA A 55 5.73 9.53 -3.50
C ALA A 55 6.22 10.19 -2.21
N THR A 56 5.29 10.59 -1.37
CA THR A 56 5.54 10.98 0.01
C THR A 56 5.63 9.73 0.90
N VAL A 57 5.98 9.91 2.17
CA VAL A 57 5.95 8.82 3.16
C VAL A 57 4.57 8.18 3.24
N ASP A 58 3.50 9.00 3.19
CA ASP A 58 2.13 8.52 3.29
C ASP A 58 1.73 7.67 2.08
N ASP A 59 2.21 8.01 0.88
CA ASP A 59 1.96 7.17 -0.31
C ASP A 59 2.64 5.81 -0.20
N TRP A 60 3.85 5.77 0.38
CA TRP A 60 4.56 4.52 0.64
C TRP A 60 3.83 3.67 1.68
N ASP A 61 3.32 4.29 2.74
CA ASP A 61 2.55 3.63 3.78
C ASP A 61 1.23 3.08 3.21
N GLU A 62 0.49 3.87 2.43
CA GLU A 62 -0.76 3.45 1.78
C GLU A 62 -0.52 2.35 0.75
N ARG A 63 0.58 2.41 -0.01
CA ARG A 63 0.96 1.34 -0.94
C ARG A 63 1.21 0.03 -0.19
N TYR A 64 2.01 0.08 0.88
CA TYR A 64 2.29 -1.09 1.71
C TYR A 64 1.02 -1.65 2.36
N ARG A 65 0.14 -0.78 2.84
CA ARG A 65 -1.19 -1.14 3.35
C ARG A 65 -2.01 -1.84 2.27
N LYS A 66 -2.08 -1.31 1.05
CA LYS A 66 -2.79 -1.99 -0.07
C LYS A 66 -2.24 -3.37 -0.36
N GLU A 67 -0.92 -3.58 -0.27
CA GLU A 67 -0.30 -4.90 -0.44
C GLU A 67 -0.76 -5.88 0.67
N ILE A 68 -0.82 -5.43 1.93
CA ILE A 68 -1.37 -6.21 3.05
C ILE A 68 -2.83 -6.57 2.81
N PHE A 69 -3.67 -5.60 2.43
CA PHE A 69 -5.10 -5.82 2.20
C PHE A 69 -5.39 -6.69 0.98
N SER A 70 -4.49 -6.70 -0.01
CA SER A 70 -4.59 -7.56 -1.19
C SER A 70 -4.15 -8.99 -0.93
N HIS A 71 -3.60 -9.29 0.25
CA HIS A 71 -3.12 -10.61 0.60
C HIS A 71 -4.28 -11.64 0.65
N PRO A 72 -4.12 -12.86 0.11
CA PRO A 72 -5.21 -13.85 0.04
C PRO A 72 -5.86 -14.21 1.38
N LEU A 73 -5.07 -14.20 2.46
CA LEU A 73 -5.57 -14.47 3.82
C LEU A 73 -6.34 -13.30 4.43
N VAL A 74 -6.15 -12.08 3.90
CA VAL A 74 -6.79 -10.85 4.40
C VAL A 74 -8.10 -10.57 3.66
N GLY A 75 -8.20 -10.94 2.38
CA GLY A 75 -9.40 -10.65 1.57
C GLY A 75 -10.72 -11.25 2.08
N LYS A 76 -10.67 -12.21 3.01
CA LYS A 76 -11.86 -12.79 3.67
C LYS A 76 -12.18 -12.17 5.04
N LEU A 77 -11.33 -11.28 5.54
CA LEU A 77 -11.48 -10.66 6.85
C LEU A 77 -12.34 -9.41 6.76
N ARG A 78 -13.05 -9.10 7.84
CA ARG A 78 -13.74 -7.82 8.00
C ARG A 78 -12.70 -6.74 8.30
N TRP A 79 -12.97 -5.50 7.92
CA TRP A 79 -12.02 -4.39 8.07
C TRP A 79 -11.52 -4.23 9.52
N PHE A 80 -12.37 -4.50 10.52
CA PHE A 80 -12.03 -4.39 11.94
C PHE A 80 -11.23 -5.59 12.49
N GLU A 81 -11.08 -6.67 11.72
CA GLU A 81 -10.22 -7.81 12.06
C GLU A 81 -8.79 -7.63 11.53
N ILE A 82 -8.56 -6.54 10.78
CA ILE A 82 -7.26 -6.19 10.22
C ILE A 82 -6.66 -5.12 11.13
N ASN A 83 -5.52 -5.41 11.75
CA ASN A 83 -4.81 -4.45 12.59
C ASN A 83 -4.17 -3.35 11.71
N ASP A 84 -4.99 -2.34 11.41
CA ASP A 84 -4.69 -1.22 10.51
C ASP A 84 -4.18 0.02 11.26
N ASP A 85 -3.38 -0.18 12.32
CA ASP A 85 -2.77 0.92 13.06
C ASP A 85 -1.67 1.59 12.20
N PRO A 86 -1.82 2.87 11.82
CA PRO A 86 -0.83 3.58 10.99
C PRO A 86 0.58 3.58 11.58
N ARG A 87 0.71 3.54 12.91
CA ARG A 87 2.02 3.54 13.59
C ARG A 87 2.76 2.23 13.36
N ILE A 88 2.05 1.09 13.41
CA ILE A 88 2.63 -0.23 13.19
C ILE A 88 2.98 -0.39 11.70
N ILE A 89 2.08 0.03 10.81
CA ILE A 89 2.29 0.02 9.35
C ILE A 89 3.55 0.80 8.98
N ASN A 90 3.65 2.06 9.42
CA ASN A 90 4.80 2.91 9.12
C ASN A 90 6.11 2.31 9.66
N HIS A 91 6.10 1.80 10.90
CA HIS A 91 7.28 1.20 11.52
C HIS A 91 7.78 -0.04 10.77
N GLU A 92 6.89 -1.01 10.52
CA GLU A 92 7.26 -2.27 9.87
C GLU A 92 7.63 -2.06 8.39
N ARG A 93 6.97 -1.13 7.67
CA ARG A 93 7.38 -0.78 6.31
C ARG A 93 8.80 -0.21 6.28
N ARG A 94 9.12 0.74 7.17
CA ARG A 94 10.46 1.35 7.24
C ARG A 94 11.54 0.35 7.61
N LYS A 95 11.18 -0.65 8.41
CA LYS A 95 12.04 -1.79 8.74
C LYS A 95 12.29 -2.72 7.55
N GLY A 96 11.43 -2.68 6.52
CA GLY A 96 11.50 -3.56 5.36
C GLY A 96 10.78 -4.90 5.56
N THR A 97 9.86 -4.98 6.53
CA THR A 97 9.01 -6.16 6.71
C THR A 97 8.14 -6.35 5.46
N SER A 98 8.04 -7.58 4.96
CA SER A 98 7.19 -7.90 3.82
C SER A 98 5.69 -7.86 4.21
N ALA A 99 4.80 -7.63 3.26
CA ALA A 99 3.36 -7.67 3.51
C ALA A 99 2.91 -9.06 4.03
N GLU A 100 3.52 -10.14 3.52
CA GLU A 100 3.28 -11.51 3.99
C GLU A 100 3.67 -11.70 5.46
N ASP A 101 4.87 -11.26 5.85
CA ASP A 101 5.33 -11.32 7.23
C ASP A 101 4.46 -10.46 8.15
N TYR A 102 4.01 -9.29 7.68
CA TYR A 102 3.11 -8.43 8.43
C TYR A 102 1.78 -9.13 8.70
N VAL A 103 1.18 -9.76 7.69
CA VAL A 103 -0.07 -10.51 7.83
C VAL A 103 0.06 -11.61 8.89
N ASN A 104 1.13 -12.39 8.81
CA ASN A 104 1.37 -13.49 9.75
C ASN A 104 1.63 -13.02 11.18
N ARG A 105 2.35 -11.90 11.36
CA ARG A 105 2.76 -11.40 12.68
C ARG A 105 1.70 -10.52 13.36
N PHE A 106 0.92 -9.76 12.60
CA PHE A 106 0.04 -8.72 13.14
C PHE A 106 -1.43 -8.91 12.78
N VAL A 107 -1.76 -9.42 11.59
CA VAL A 107 -3.17 -9.53 11.18
C VAL A 107 -3.81 -10.81 11.71
N LEU A 108 -3.23 -11.98 11.45
CA LEU A 108 -3.81 -13.25 11.88
C LEU A 108 -3.93 -13.38 13.42
N PRO A 109 -2.92 -12.99 14.22
CA PRO A 109 -3.07 -13.02 15.68
C PRO A 109 -4.11 -12.03 16.19
N PHE A 110 -4.23 -10.86 15.56
CA PHE A 110 -5.23 -9.86 15.94
C PHE A 110 -6.66 -10.34 15.66
N LYS A 111 -6.88 -10.99 14.51
CA LYS A 111 -8.16 -11.64 14.20
C LYS A 111 -8.60 -12.62 15.28
N GLU A 112 -7.71 -13.49 15.74
CA GLU A 112 -8.03 -14.45 16.81
C GLU A 112 -8.33 -13.75 18.14
N CYS A 113 -7.62 -12.66 18.45
CA CYS A 113 -7.91 -11.82 19.61
C CYS A 113 -9.31 -11.18 19.52
N VAL A 114 -9.64 -10.56 18.37
CA VAL A 114 -10.96 -9.97 18.12
C VAL A 114 -12.07 -11.01 18.23
N LYS A 115 -11.85 -12.21 17.67
CA LYS A 115 -12.79 -13.34 17.79
C LYS A 115 -13.00 -13.75 19.25
N ALA A 116 -11.94 -13.83 20.04
CA ALA A 116 -12.03 -14.15 21.46
C ALA A 116 -12.80 -13.08 22.25
N ILE A 117 -12.52 -11.80 22.00
CA ILE A 117 -13.23 -10.66 22.61
C ILE A 117 -14.72 -10.70 22.26
N ASN A 118 -15.05 -10.85 20.98
CA ASN A 118 -16.45 -10.89 20.54
C ASN A 118 -17.21 -12.06 21.14
N THR A 119 -16.57 -13.24 21.22
CA THR A 119 -17.16 -14.42 21.87
C THR A 119 -17.42 -14.18 23.36
N ALA A 120 -16.49 -13.50 24.06
CA ALA A 120 -16.64 -13.17 25.47
C ALA A 120 -17.72 -12.12 25.73
N CYS A 121 -17.85 -11.11 24.86
CA CYS A 121 -18.82 -10.03 25.02
C CYS A 121 -20.24 -10.39 24.58
N TYR A 122 -20.39 -11.21 23.54
CA TYR A 122 -21.67 -11.41 22.86
C TYR A 122 -22.12 -12.86 22.75
N GLY A 123 -21.35 -13.81 23.30
CA GLY A 123 -21.63 -15.24 23.15
C GLY A 123 -21.28 -15.78 21.75
N LYS A 124 -21.53 -17.07 21.54
CA LYS A 124 -21.11 -17.77 20.29
C LYS A 124 -22.03 -17.50 19.10
N ASP A 125 -23.26 -17.05 19.33
CA ASP A 125 -24.31 -16.97 18.31
C ASP A 125 -24.11 -15.83 17.29
N ILE A 126 -23.16 -14.91 17.52
CA ILE A 126 -22.86 -13.78 16.63
C ILE A 126 -21.60 -14.03 15.78
N VAL A 127 -20.85 -15.12 16.02
CA VAL A 127 -19.58 -15.41 15.37
C VAL A 127 -19.80 -16.43 14.24
N HIS A 128 -20.46 -16.00 13.17
CA HIS A 128 -20.65 -16.75 11.94
C HIS A 128 -20.00 -16.06 10.74
#